data_AF-A0A1P8B120-F1
#
_entry.id   AF-A0A1P8B120-F1
#
_cell.length_a   1.000
_cell.length_b   1.000
_cell.length_c   1.000
_cell.angle_alpha   90.00
_cell.angle_beta   90.00
_cell.angle_gamma   90.00
#
_symmetry.space_group_name_H-M   'P 1'
#
loop_
_entity.id
_entity.type
_entity.pdbx_description
1 polymer ?
#
loop_
_entity_poly.entity_id
_entity_poly.type
_entity_poly.pdbx_seq_one_letter_code
_entity_poly.pdbx_strand_id
1 'polypeptide(L)'
;MVSREQKRGSLQEKFQLLRSITNSHAENDTSIIMDASKYIQKLKQKVERFNQDPTAEQSSSEPTDPKTPMVTVETLDKGFMINVFSGKNQPGMLVSVLEAFEDIGLNVLEARASCTDSFSLHAMGLERQHL
;
A
#
# COMPACT_ATOMS: atom_id res chain seq x y z
N MET A 1 -35.47 38.09 -7.38
CA MET A 1 -35.59 36.92 -8.30
C MET A 1 -34.30 36.83 -9.09
N VAL A 2 -33.59 35.70 -9.09
CA VAL A 2 -32.36 35.54 -9.89
C VAL A 2 -32.74 35.35 -11.36
N SER A 3 -32.05 36.05 -12.27
CA SER A 3 -32.35 36.03 -13.70
C SER A 3 -31.99 34.69 -14.35
N ARG A 4 -32.69 34.28 -15.42
CA ARG A 4 -32.46 33.01 -16.12
C ARG A 4 -31.04 32.92 -16.71
N GLU A 5 -30.49 34.03 -17.19
CA GLU A 5 -29.12 34.12 -17.71
C GLU A 5 -28.07 33.86 -16.62
N GLN A 6 -28.24 34.38 -15.41
CA GLN A 6 -27.33 34.10 -14.29
C GLN A 6 -27.32 32.61 -13.93
N LYS A 7 -28.49 31.96 -14.00
CA LYS A 7 -28.61 30.52 -13.74
C LYS A 7 -27.86 29.69 -14.79
N ARG A 8 -27.85 30.11 -16.06
CA ARG A 8 -27.10 29.45 -17.15
C ARG A 8 -25.58 29.62 -17.00
N GLY A 9 -25.10 30.82 -16.68
CA GLY A 9 -23.68 31.08 -16.43
C GLY A 9 -23.13 30.23 -15.28
N SER A 10 -23.86 30.19 -14.16
CA SER A 10 -23.46 29.39 -12.98
C SER A 10 -23.39 27.89 -13.24
N LEU A 11 -24.13 27.37 -14.23
CA LEU A 11 -24.13 25.96 -14.58
C LEU A 11 -22.91 25.62 -15.46
N GLN A 12 -22.60 26.48 -16.42
CA GLN A 12 -21.45 26.32 -17.30
C GLN A 12 -20.13 26.40 -16.52
N GLU A 13 -20.04 27.30 -15.54
CA GLU A 13 -18.90 27.38 -14.61
C GLU A 13 -18.70 26.07 -13.83
N LYS A 14 -19.79 25.45 -13.37
CA LYS A 14 -19.73 24.16 -12.66
C LYS A 14 -19.25 23.03 -13.55
N PHE A 15 -19.65 22.99 -14.81
CA PHE A 15 -19.15 21.99 -15.77
C PHE A 15 -17.67 22.20 -16.10
N GLN A 16 -17.23 23.45 -16.23
CA GLN A 16 -15.83 23.75 -16.45
C GLN A 16 -14.96 23.28 -15.27
N LEU A 17 -15.42 23.54 -14.04
CA LEU A 17 -14.75 23.06 -12.83
C LEU A 17 -14.71 21.53 -12.77
N LEU A 18 -15.84 20.87 -13.03
CA LEU A 18 -15.94 19.42 -13.04
C LEU A 18 -14.97 18.80 -14.07
N ARG A 19 -14.88 19.39 -15.27
CA ARG A 19 -13.96 18.98 -16.33
C ARG A 19 -12.49 19.07 -15.88
N SER A 20 -12.10 20.17 -15.23
CA SER A 20 -10.74 20.35 -14.69
C SER A 20 -10.40 19.35 -13.58
N ILE A 21 -11.31 19.12 -12.63
CA ILE A 21 -11.08 18.17 -11.51
C ILE A 21 -10.96 16.73 -12.00
N THR A 22 -11.76 16.36 -13.00
CA THR A 22 -11.81 15.00 -13.53
C THR A 22 -10.80 14.76 -14.65
N ASN A 23 -10.01 15.78 -15.02
CA ASN A 23 -9.10 15.79 -16.18
C ASN A 23 -9.77 15.33 -17.49
N SER A 24 -11.06 15.67 -17.64
CA SER A 24 -11.84 15.29 -18.82
C SER A 24 -11.52 16.20 -20.00
N HIS A 25 -11.32 15.61 -21.17
CA HIS A 25 -11.10 16.33 -22.41
C HIS A 25 -12.41 16.54 -23.19
N ALA A 26 -13.54 16.11 -22.64
CA ALA A 26 -14.83 16.19 -23.32
C ALA A 26 -15.38 17.62 -23.42
N GLU A 27 -15.95 17.96 -24.57
CA GLU A 27 -16.54 19.29 -24.82
C GLU A 27 -18.04 19.36 -24.57
N ASN A 28 -18.72 18.22 -24.44
CA ASN A 28 -20.16 18.14 -24.19
C ASN A 28 -20.44 17.80 -22.72
N ASP A 29 -21.38 18.51 -22.10
CA ASP A 29 -21.84 18.32 -20.71
C ASP A 29 -22.12 16.85 -20.38
N THR A 30 -22.79 16.11 -21.28
CA THR A 30 -23.10 14.69 -21.07
C THR A 30 -21.84 13.82 -20.98
N SER A 31 -20.85 14.11 -21.82
CA SER A 31 -19.58 13.40 -21.82
C SER A 31 -18.71 13.78 -20.62
N ILE A 32 -18.75 15.04 -20.18
CA ILE A 32 -18.10 15.50 -18.94
C ILE A 32 -18.70 14.74 -17.73
N ILE A 33 -20.03 14.56 -17.69
CA ILE A 33 -20.71 13.80 -16.62
C ILE A 33 -20.31 12.32 -16.65
N MET A 34 -20.23 11.72 -17.83
CA MET A 34 -19.84 10.32 -17.99
C MET A 34 -18.39 10.09 -17.54
N ASP A 35 -17.47 10.98 -17.94
CA ASP A 35 -16.07 10.94 -17.52
C ASP A 35 -15.94 11.16 -16.00
N ALA A 36 -16.71 12.10 -15.44
CA ALA A 36 -16.77 12.32 -14.00
C ALA A 36 -17.27 11.06 -13.26
N SER A 37 -18.31 10.42 -13.78
CA SER A 37 -18.85 9.18 -13.21
C SER A 37 -17.82 8.05 -13.23
N LYS A 38 -17.09 7.91 -14.34
CA LYS A 38 -15.99 6.96 -14.48
C LYS A 38 -14.82 7.28 -13.54
N TYR A 39 -14.50 8.56 -13.38
CA TYR A 39 -13.46 9.03 -12.47
C TYR A 39 -13.81 8.74 -11.00
N ILE A 40 -15.06 9.00 -10.60
CA ILE A 40 -15.58 8.65 -9.26
C ILE A 40 -15.52 7.14 -9.04
N GLN A 41 -15.91 6.32 -10.03
CA GLN A 41 -15.81 4.86 -9.93
C GLN A 41 -14.36 4.40 -9.78
N LYS A 42 -13.43 4.98 -10.56
CA LYS A 42 -11.99 4.71 -10.47
C LYS A 42 -11.44 5.09 -9.09
N LEU A 43 -11.82 6.25 -8.56
CA LEU A 43 -11.43 6.67 -7.22
C LEU A 43 -12.03 5.75 -6.15
N LYS A 44 -13.30 5.37 -6.28
CA LYS A 44 -13.94 4.44 -5.35
C LYS A 44 -13.22 3.10 -5.32
N GLN A 45 -12.89 2.54 -6.48
CA GLN A 45 -12.08 1.32 -6.58
C GLN A 45 -10.67 1.50 -6.03
N LYS A 46 -10.05 2.66 -6.25
CA LYS A 46 -8.71 2.97 -5.71
C LYS A 46 -8.73 3.07 -4.18
N VAL A 47 -9.77 3.69 -3.62
CA VAL A 47 -10.00 3.77 -2.17
C VAL A 47 -10.35 2.40 -1.60
N GLU A 48 -11.16 1.59 -2.27
CA GLU A 48 -11.51 0.24 -1.82
C GLU A 48 -10.29 -0.69 -1.82
N ARG A 49 -9.42 -0.62 -2.84
CA ARG A 49 -8.12 -1.31 -2.84
C ARG A 49 -7.24 -0.84 -1.68
N PHE A 50 -7.12 0.48 -1.50
CA PHE A 50 -6.30 1.05 -0.42
C PHE A 50 -6.89 0.83 0.98
N ASN A 51 -8.21 0.66 1.11
CA ASN A 51 -8.94 0.40 2.36
C ASN A 51 -9.21 -1.10 2.61
N GLN A 52 -8.89 -1.97 1.66
CA GLN A 52 -8.64 -3.39 1.93
C GLN A 52 -7.21 -3.57 2.48
N ASP A 53 -6.29 -2.65 2.15
CA ASP A 53 -4.90 -2.61 2.64
C ASP A 53 -4.64 -2.16 4.12
N PRO A 54 -5.61 -1.75 4.98
CA PRO A 54 -5.40 -1.57 6.41
C PRO A 54 -6.10 -2.65 7.26
N THR A 55 -6.74 -3.66 6.62
CA THR A 55 -7.08 -4.94 7.28
C THR A 55 -6.37 -6.12 6.62
N ALA A 56 -5.43 -5.82 5.72
CA ALA A 56 -4.47 -6.72 5.12
C ALA A 56 -3.20 -5.91 4.89
N GLU A 57 -2.34 -5.77 5.90
CA GLU A 57 -0.97 -5.32 5.67
C GLU A 57 -0.24 -6.43 4.89
N GLN A 58 -0.42 -6.43 3.57
CA GLN A 58 0.29 -7.32 2.65
C GLN A 58 0.75 -6.51 1.44
N SER A 59 1.88 -5.84 1.63
CA SER A 59 2.81 -5.49 0.56
C SER A 59 2.80 -6.53 -0.55
N SER A 60 2.48 -6.08 -1.76
CA SER A 60 3.14 -6.47 -3.01
C SER A 60 3.88 -7.82 -3.01
N SER A 61 3.13 -8.90 -3.09
CA SER A 61 3.48 -10.08 -3.88
C SER A 61 2.25 -10.98 -3.95
N GLU A 62 1.59 -11.04 -5.11
CA GLU A 62 0.85 -12.26 -5.44
C GLU A 62 1.82 -13.44 -5.25
N PRO A 63 1.51 -14.46 -4.42
CA PRO A 63 2.27 -15.69 -4.38
C PRO A 63 1.85 -16.51 -5.59
N THR A 64 2.38 -16.17 -6.78
CA THR A 64 2.22 -17.06 -7.94
C THR A 64 3.13 -18.29 -7.83
N ASP A 65 4.09 -18.29 -6.89
CA ASP A 65 4.95 -19.42 -6.57
C ASP A 65 5.15 -19.58 -5.05
N PRO A 66 4.92 -20.77 -4.45
CA PRO A 66 5.19 -21.06 -3.03
C PRO A 66 6.70 -21.04 -2.66
N LYS A 67 7.54 -20.52 -3.56
CA LYS A 67 9.00 -20.61 -3.50
C LYS A 67 9.69 -19.28 -3.15
N THR A 68 9.02 -18.15 -3.32
CA THR A 68 9.61 -16.84 -3.02
C THR A 68 9.41 -16.49 -1.53
N PRO A 69 10.50 -16.25 -0.78
CA PRO A 69 10.39 -15.77 0.60
C PRO A 69 9.81 -14.36 0.62
N MET A 70 8.83 -14.13 1.49
CA MET A 70 8.19 -12.84 1.73
C MET A 70 8.78 -12.21 2.99
N VAL A 71 9.13 -10.93 2.92
CA VAL A 71 9.68 -10.16 4.03
C VAL A 71 8.79 -8.94 4.25
N THR A 72 8.29 -8.76 5.47
CA THR A 72 7.59 -7.54 5.88
C THR A 72 8.35 -6.86 7.00
N VAL A 73 8.34 -5.53 6.98
CA VAL A 73 8.98 -4.69 7.99
C VAL A 73 7.95 -3.69 8.47
N GLU A 74 7.64 -3.75 9.75
CA GLU A 74 6.71 -2.86 10.44
C GLU A 74 7.51 -1.93 11.36
N THR A 75 7.09 -0.67 11.42
CA THR A 75 7.68 0.32 12.34
C THR A 75 6.89 0.32 13.64
N LEU A 76 7.58 0.26 14.77
CA LEU A 76 7.02 0.29 16.12
C LEU A 76 7.50 1.57 16.84
N ASP A 77 6.82 1.96 17.92
CA ASP A 77 7.15 3.18 18.70
C ASP A 77 8.62 3.28 19.14
N LYS A 78 9.33 2.15 19.28
CA LYS A 78 10.73 2.09 19.73
C LYS A 78 11.64 1.26 18.82
N GLY A 79 11.21 0.95 17.60
CA GLY A 79 11.99 0.06 16.74
C GLY A 79 11.28 -0.47 15.51
N PHE A 80 11.69 -1.65 15.08
CA PHE A 80 11.20 -2.30 13.87
C PHE A 80 10.87 -3.76 14.16
N MET A 81 9.79 -4.26 13.56
CA MET A 81 9.46 -5.68 13.55
C MET A 81 9.67 -6.22 12.14
N ILE A 82 10.56 -7.20 12.00
CA ILE A 82 10.89 -7.85 10.75
C ILE A 82 10.28 -9.24 10.78
N ASN A 83 9.42 -9.52 9.81
CA ASN A 83 8.82 -10.83 9.62
C ASN A 83 9.31 -11.40 8.29
N VAL A 84 9.83 -12.62 8.33
CA VAL A 84 10.28 -13.37 7.16
C VAL A 84 9.48 -14.65 7.10
N PHE A 85 8.90 -14.96 5.95
CA PHE A 85 8.15 -16.19 5.73
C PHE A 85 8.52 -16.83 4.39
N SER A 86 8.68 -18.15 4.37
CA SER A 86 8.84 -18.94 3.14
C SER A 86 8.04 -20.23 3.24
N GLY A 87 7.30 -20.54 2.18
CA GLY A 87 6.50 -21.77 2.08
C GLY A 87 7.32 -23.06 2.09
N LYS A 88 8.63 -22.97 1.81
CA LYS A 88 9.57 -24.09 1.92
C LYS A 88 10.82 -23.68 2.67
N ASN A 89 11.18 -24.41 3.72
CA ASN A 89 12.45 -24.22 4.38
C ASN A 89 13.60 -24.77 3.51
N GLN A 90 14.55 -23.91 3.13
CA GLN A 90 15.77 -24.32 2.43
C GLN A 90 16.95 -24.37 3.41
N PRO A 91 17.90 -25.33 3.24
CA PRO A 91 19.10 -25.38 4.06
C PRO A 91 19.84 -24.04 4.04
N GLY A 92 20.22 -23.54 5.21
CA GLY A 92 20.99 -22.30 5.36
C GLY A 92 20.17 -21.02 5.42
N MET A 93 18.84 -21.05 5.22
CA MET A 93 18.01 -19.84 5.26
C MET A 93 18.14 -19.03 6.55
N LEU A 94 18.07 -19.70 7.71
CA LEU A 94 18.21 -19.02 9.00
C LEU A 94 19.55 -18.29 9.11
N VAL A 95 20.62 -18.94 8.64
CA VAL A 95 21.97 -18.37 8.67
C VAL A 95 22.03 -17.13 7.79
N SER A 96 21.53 -17.20 6.56
CA SER A 96 21.51 -16.05 5.65
C SER A 96 20.71 -14.86 6.18
N VAL A 97 19.61 -15.11 6.90
CA VAL A 97 18.83 -14.02 7.52
C VAL A 97 19.60 -13.39 8.68
N LEU A 98 20.26 -14.19 9.51
CA LEU A 98 21.06 -13.67 10.63
C LEU A 98 22.31 -12.92 10.16
N GLU A 99 22.98 -13.39 9.11
CA GLU A 99 24.08 -12.67 8.44
C GLU A 99 23.60 -11.31 7.94
N ALA A 100 22.44 -11.25 7.27
CA ALA A 100 21.87 -9.99 6.82
C ALA A 100 21.55 -9.03 7.98
N PHE A 101 21.11 -9.54 9.14
CA PHE A 101 20.89 -8.72 10.33
C PHE A 101 22.20 -8.16 10.90
N GLU A 102 23.28 -8.94 10.88
CA GLU A 102 24.61 -8.47 11.27
C GLU A 102 25.15 -7.41 10.31
N ASP A 103 25.02 -7.64 8.99
CA ASP A 103 25.48 -6.72 7.94
C ASP A 103 24.82 -5.34 8.03
N ILE A 104 23.53 -5.28 8.36
CA ILE A 104 22.81 -4.01 8.57
C ILE A 104 23.01 -3.45 9.99
N GLY A 105 23.66 -4.19 10.87
CA GLY A 105 23.87 -3.84 12.27
C GLY A 105 22.57 -3.71 13.07
N LEU A 106 21.60 -4.61 12.82
CA LEU A 106 20.33 -4.66 13.52
C LEU A 106 20.53 -5.19 14.94
N ASN A 107 20.16 -4.40 15.94
CA ASN A 107 20.17 -4.85 17.34
C ASN A 107 18.84 -5.54 17.68
N VAL A 108 18.82 -6.87 17.64
CA VAL A 108 17.63 -7.69 17.87
C VAL A 108 17.40 -7.90 19.38
N LEU A 109 16.21 -7.50 19.85
CA LEU A 109 15.76 -7.65 21.24
C LEU A 109 15.10 -9.01 21.48
N GLU A 110 14.21 -9.40 20.59
CA GLU A 110 13.50 -10.68 20.63
C GLU A 110 13.44 -11.25 19.22
N ALA A 111 13.66 -12.56 19.09
CA ALA A 111 13.41 -13.27 17.84
C ALA A 111 12.73 -14.61 18.10
N ARG A 112 11.82 -14.99 17.21
CA ARG A 112 11.16 -16.29 17.16
C ARG A 112 11.31 -16.88 15.77
N ALA A 113 11.77 -18.12 15.69
CA ALA A 113 11.96 -18.80 14.41
C ALA A 113 11.33 -20.19 14.42
N SER A 114 10.77 -20.59 13.27
CA SER A 114 10.31 -21.94 12.96
C SER A 114 10.97 -22.39 11.67
N CYS A 115 11.52 -23.62 11.66
CA CYS A 115 12.35 -24.13 10.56
C CYS A 115 11.99 -25.58 10.18
N THR A 116 10.77 -26.04 10.47
CA THR A 116 10.40 -27.46 10.29
C THR A 116 10.09 -27.77 8.83
N ASP A 117 8.90 -27.37 8.35
CA ASP A 117 8.44 -27.59 6.98
C ASP A 117 8.49 -26.29 6.16
N SER A 118 8.06 -25.20 6.80
CA SER A 118 8.19 -23.83 6.34
C SER A 118 9.24 -23.10 7.16
N PHE A 119 9.71 -21.98 6.62
CA PHE A 119 10.54 -21.06 7.39
C PHE A 119 9.70 -19.86 7.79
N SER A 120 9.68 -19.55 9.08
CA SER A 120 9.21 -18.26 9.57
C SER A 120 10.17 -17.71 10.60
N LEU A 121 10.43 -16.41 10.53
CA LEU A 121 11.24 -15.70 11.50
C LEU A 121 10.59 -14.34 11.79
N HIS A 122 10.45 -14.05 13.06
CA HIS A 122 9.96 -12.78 13.58
C HIS A 122 11.06 -12.20 14.45
N ALA A 123 11.50 -10.98 14.18
CA ALA A 123 12.54 -10.30 14.95
C ALA A 123 12.13 -8.88 15.27
N MET A 124 12.23 -8.50 16.54
CA MET A 124 12.05 -7.12 16.99
C MET A 124 13.42 -6.48 17.18
N GLY A 125 13.71 -5.44 16.40
CA GLY A 125 14.91 -4.63 16.51
C GLY A 125 14.63 -3.28 17.17
N LEU A 126 15.60 -2.74 17.90
CA LEU A 126 15.53 -1.37 18.44
C LEU A 126 16.00 -0.37 17.37
N GLU A 127 15.33 0.78 17.26
CA GLU A 127 15.86 1.90 16.50
C GLU A 127 17.06 2.49 17.27
N ARG A 128 18.22 2.62 16.61
CA ARG A 128 19.39 3.21 17.24
C ARG A 128 19.06 4.65 17.62
N GLN A 129 18.82 4.91 18.90
CA GLN A 129 18.84 6.26 19.44
C GLN A 129 20.27 6.77 19.30
N HIS A 130 20.49 7.66 18.34
CA HIS A 130 21.68 8.50 18.31
C HIS A 130 21.66 9.35 19.58
N LEU A 131 22.43 8.93 20.58
CA LEU A 131 22.73 9.69 21.80
C LEU A 131 24.06 10.40 21.62
#